data_AF-A0A1I2FBD1-F1
#
_entry.id   AF-A0A1I2FBD1-F1
#
_cell.length_a   1.000
_cell.length_b   1.000
_cell.length_c   1.000
_cell.angle_alpha   90.00
_cell.angle_beta   90.00
_cell.angle_gamma   90.00
#
_symmetry.space_group_name_H-M   'P 1'
#
loop_
_entity.id
_entity.type
_entity.pdbx_description
1 polymer ?
#
loop_
_entity_poly.entity_id
_entity_poly.type
_entity_poly.pdbx_seq_one_letter_code
_entity_poly.pdbx_strand_id
1 'polypeptide(L)'
;MKDEAAGPPGYWNHGPDIRVVLEALRRFLRADQTMRRRVSAAMDMNVSDLQALQLVVAGEGAGKTVSPRDLSAHLGISTASTTALLDRLTASGHLVRAPHPTDRRSVVVRATSHAHQEIRERLDHMHRRMAAIAAEVPHEARAPLVRFLEAISDELESADIIPLTPAPDSAGEG
;
A
#
# COMPACT_ATOMS: atom_id res chain seq x y z
N MET A 1 24.31 -38.54 22.09
CA MET A 1 24.08 -37.32 22.89
C MET A 1 25.21 -36.35 22.62
N LYS A 2 25.02 -35.47 21.63
CA LYS A 2 25.75 -34.21 21.49
C LYS A 2 24.72 -33.21 21.01
N ASP A 3 24.41 -32.27 21.87
CA ASP A 3 23.50 -31.15 21.64
C ASP A 3 23.95 -30.36 20.41
N GLU A 4 23.10 -30.32 19.40
CA GLU A 4 23.17 -29.38 18.30
C GLU A 4 22.49 -28.10 18.79
N ALA A 5 23.32 -27.14 19.22
CA ALA A 5 22.86 -25.83 19.65
C ALA A 5 22.13 -25.15 18.48
N ALA A 6 20.81 -25.16 18.53
CA ALA A 6 19.96 -24.34 17.68
C ALA A 6 20.39 -22.88 17.87
N GLY A 7 21.01 -22.29 16.84
CA GLY A 7 21.26 -20.87 16.80
C GLY A 7 19.96 -20.09 17.03
N PRO A 8 20.03 -18.84 17.51
CA PRO A 8 18.84 -18.04 17.79
C PRO A 8 17.91 -18.06 16.57
N PRO A 9 16.57 -18.07 16.74
CA PRO A 9 15.62 -18.14 15.64
C PRO A 9 15.79 -16.91 14.74
N GLY A 10 16.70 -17.03 13.78
CA GLY A 10 17.09 -15.96 12.89
C GLY A 10 16.06 -15.86 11.79
N TYR A 11 15.86 -14.63 11.33
CA TYR A 11 15.12 -14.21 10.14
C TYR A 11 15.35 -15.05 8.85
N TRP A 12 16.34 -15.92 8.88
CA TRP A 12 16.86 -16.72 7.76
C TRP A 12 16.54 -18.21 7.87
N ASN A 13 15.97 -18.69 8.98
CA ASN A 13 15.78 -20.11 9.23
C ASN A 13 14.35 -20.58 8.97
N HIS A 14 13.90 -20.39 7.73
CA HIS A 14 12.67 -21.02 7.24
C HIS A 14 13.02 -22.27 6.42
N GLY A 15 12.18 -23.31 6.48
CA GLY A 15 12.30 -24.48 5.61
C GLY A 15 12.36 -24.07 4.12
N PRO A 16 12.99 -24.88 3.24
CA PRO A 16 13.26 -24.50 1.86
C PRO A 16 12.02 -24.01 1.09
N ASP A 17 10.85 -24.60 1.36
CA ASP A 17 9.58 -24.23 0.71
C ASP A 17 9.04 -22.84 1.15
N ILE A 18 9.25 -22.47 2.42
CA ILE A 18 8.81 -21.17 2.94
C ILE A 18 9.70 -20.05 2.38
N ARG A 19 11.00 -20.29 2.20
CA ARG A 19 11.91 -19.30 1.61
C ARG A 19 11.50 -18.91 0.20
N VAL A 20 11.11 -19.87 -0.63
CA VAL A 20 10.66 -19.61 -2.01
C VAL A 20 9.43 -18.70 -2.03
N VAL A 21 8.48 -18.93 -1.11
CA VAL A 21 7.29 -18.06 -0.97
C VAL A 21 7.68 -16.64 -0.57
N LEU A 22 8.52 -16.48 0.44
CA LEU A 22 8.96 -15.15 0.90
C LEU A 22 9.82 -14.41 -0.14
N GLU A 23 10.64 -15.13 -0.92
CA GLU A 23 11.40 -14.57 -2.04
C GLU A 23 10.48 -14.07 -3.16
N ALA A 24 9.46 -14.85 -3.52
CA ALA A 24 8.44 -14.45 -4.49
C ALA A 24 7.70 -13.20 -4.03
N LEU A 25 7.30 -13.14 -2.76
CA LEU A 25 6.67 -11.96 -2.15
C LEU A 25 7.59 -10.73 -2.22
N ARG A 26 8.87 -10.86 -1.81
CA ARG A 26 9.83 -9.74 -1.85
C ARG A 26 10.05 -9.25 -3.29
N ARG A 27 10.07 -10.16 -4.27
CA ARG A 27 10.13 -9.80 -5.68
C ARG A 27 8.88 -9.03 -6.11
N PHE A 28 7.70 -9.48 -5.71
CA PHE A 28 6.43 -8.79 -5.98
C PHE A 28 6.43 -7.38 -5.39
N LEU A 29 6.77 -7.21 -4.11
CA LEU A 29 6.81 -5.90 -3.45
C LEU A 29 7.78 -4.91 -4.13
N ARG A 30 8.96 -5.36 -4.55
CA ARG A 30 9.90 -4.53 -5.33
C ARG A 30 9.33 -4.13 -6.69
N ALA A 31 8.68 -5.07 -7.38
CA ALA A 31 8.05 -4.81 -8.67
C ALA A 31 6.88 -3.82 -8.52
N ASP A 32 6.05 -3.96 -7.48
CA ASP A 32 4.97 -3.05 -7.14
C ASP A 32 5.47 -1.63 -6.85
N GLN A 33 6.49 -1.48 -6.01
CA GLN A 33 7.11 -0.17 -5.75
C GLN A 33 7.66 0.49 -7.02
N THR A 34 8.28 -0.30 -7.90
CA THR A 34 8.79 0.18 -9.19
C THR A 34 7.64 0.62 -10.11
N MET A 35 6.56 -0.15 -10.14
CA MET A 35 5.36 0.17 -10.91
C MET A 35 4.71 1.46 -10.41
N ARG A 36 4.50 1.60 -9.09
CA ARG A 36 3.92 2.80 -8.47
C ARG A 36 4.69 4.07 -8.84
N ARG A 37 6.03 4.03 -8.81
CA ARG A 37 6.86 5.17 -9.24
C ARG A 37 6.65 5.52 -10.71
N ARG A 38 6.54 4.53 -11.60
CA ARG A 38 6.30 4.76 -13.04
C ARG A 38 4.93 5.37 -13.30
N VAL A 39 3.90 4.86 -12.62
CA VAL A 39 2.52 5.38 -12.73
C VAL A 39 2.47 6.81 -12.20
N SER A 40 3.06 7.05 -11.02
CA SER A 40 3.13 8.37 -10.39
C SER A 40 3.78 9.40 -11.32
N ALA A 41 4.91 9.04 -11.95
CA ALA A 41 5.57 9.89 -12.93
C ALA A 41 4.73 10.11 -14.21
N ALA A 42 4.01 9.09 -14.67
CA ALA A 42 3.15 9.19 -15.85
C ALA A 42 1.89 10.04 -15.63
N MET A 43 1.47 10.22 -14.38
CA MET A 43 0.34 11.07 -13.97
C MET A 43 0.79 12.46 -13.46
N ASP A 44 2.10 12.76 -13.47
CA ASP A 44 2.66 14.00 -12.89
C ASP A 44 2.25 14.22 -11.42
N MET A 45 2.25 13.13 -10.64
CA MET A 45 1.83 13.11 -9.23
C MET A 45 2.96 12.62 -8.33
N ASN A 46 2.88 12.99 -7.05
CA ASN A 46 3.67 12.32 -6.01
C ASN A 46 3.14 10.92 -5.72
N VAL A 47 3.99 10.03 -5.20
CA VAL A 47 3.60 8.66 -4.86
C VAL A 47 2.48 8.64 -3.81
N SER A 48 2.53 9.53 -2.82
CA SER A 48 1.47 9.69 -1.82
C SER A 48 0.16 10.18 -2.42
N ASP A 49 0.23 11.08 -3.40
CA ASP A 49 -0.94 11.60 -4.11
C ASP A 49 -1.61 10.47 -4.93
N LEU A 50 -0.81 9.61 -5.59
CA LEU A 50 -1.30 8.41 -6.29
C LEU A 50 -1.93 7.40 -5.32
N GLN A 51 -1.29 7.13 -4.18
CA GLN A 51 -1.83 6.20 -3.17
C GLN A 51 -3.15 6.69 -2.60
N ALA A 52 -3.27 8.00 -2.30
CA ALA A 52 -4.52 8.60 -1.87
C ALA A 52 -5.63 8.42 -2.92
N LEU A 53 -5.32 8.69 -4.18
CA LEU A 53 -6.29 8.55 -5.26
C LEU A 53 -6.75 7.10 -5.44
N GLN A 54 -5.83 6.14 -5.36
CA GLN A 54 -6.13 4.71 -5.40
C GLN A 54 -7.04 4.28 -4.25
N LEU A 55 -6.79 4.75 -3.03
CA LEU A 55 -7.64 4.45 -1.87
C LEU A 55 -9.07 4.95 -2.08
N VAL A 56 -9.23 6.19 -2.57
CA VAL A 56 -10.55 6.78 -2.83
C VAL A 56 -11.30 5.99 -3.90
N VAL A 57 -10.65 5.67 -5.03
CA VAL A 57 -11.28 4.90 -6.12
C VAL A 57 -11.65 3.49 -5.68
N ALA A 58 -10.78 2.81 -4.92
CA ALA A 58 -11.06 1.49 -4.38
C ALA A 58 -12.23 1.51 -3.37
N GLY A 59 -12.27 2.52 -2.50
CA GLY A 59 -13.38 2.74 -1.57
C GLY A 59 -14.71 2.91 -2.29
N GLU A 60 -14.75 3.77 -3.31
CA GLU A 60 -15.95 3.99 -4.13
C GLU A 60 -16.42 2.70 -4.83
N GLY A 61 -15.50 1.91 -5.38
CA GLY A 61 -15.80 0.60 -5.99
C GLY A 61 -16.38 -0.42 -5.01
N ALA A 62 -16.03 -0.31 -3.72
CA ALA A 62 -16.57 -1.14 -2.64
C ALA A 62 -17.81 -0.55 -1.96
N GLY A 63 -18.36 0.58 -2.45
CA GLY A 63 -19.48 1.28 -1.82
C GLY A 63 -19.14 1.92 -0.47
N LYS A 64 -17.85 2.16 -0.19
CA LYS A 64 -17.35 2.79 1.03
C LYS A 64 -17.00 4.26 0.76
N THR A 65 -17.27 5.13 1.73
CA THR A 65 -16.81 6.52 1.71
C THR A 65 -15.42 6.62 2.36
N VAL A 66 -14.56 7.46 1.79
CA VAL A 66 -13.22 7.74 2.35
C VAL A 66 -13.21 9.13 2.95
N SER A 67 -12.76 9.25 4.19
CA SER A 67 -12.57 10.54 4.89
C SER A 67 -11.10 11.00 4.85
N PRO A 68 -10.82 12.28 5.14
CA PRO A 68 -9.44 12.75 5.34
C PRO A 68 -8.71 11.98 6.44
N ARG A 69 -9.42 11.52 7.48
CA ARG A 69 -8.84 10.71 8.55
C ARG A 69 -8.37 9.37 8.02
N ASP A 70 -9.15 8.72 7.18
CA ASP A 70 -8.78 7.43 6.57
C ASP A 70 -7.53 7.58 5.70
N LEU A 71 -7.43 8.68 4.94
CA LEU A 71 -6.23 8.99 4.17
C LEU A 71 -5.00 9.20 5.05
N SER A 72 -5.14 9.95 6.15
CA SER A 72 -4.02 10.19 7.08
C SER A 72 -3.50 8.89 7.70
N ALA A 73 -4.42 8.01 8.12
CA ALA A 73 -4.11 6.72 8.70
C ALA A 73 -3.46 5.78 7.68
N HIS A 74 -4.06 5.67 6.49
CA HIS A 74 -3.57 4.78 5.44
C HIS A 74 -2.19 5.19 4.90
N LEU A 75 -1.92 6.50 4.80
CA LEU A 75 -0.65 7.01 4.29
C LEU A 75 0.41 7.19 5.38
N GLY A 76 0.06 7.07 6.66
CA GLY A 76 0.96 7.33 7.78
C GLY A 76 1.45 8.78 7.83
N ILE A 77 0.62 9.75 7.45
CA ILE A 77 1.01 11.17 7.38
C ILE A 77 0.22 12.04 8.36
N SER A 78 0.79 13.18 8.72
CA SER A 78 0.14 14.15 9.61
C SER A 78 -1.13 14.75 9.00
N THR A 79 -2.01 15.32 9.84
CA THR A 79 -3.19 16.08 9.39
C THR A 79 -2.80 17.23 8.46
N ALA A 80 -1.71 17.95 8.76
CA ALA A 80 -1.23 19.05 7.92
C ALA A 80 -0.79 18.55 6.54
N SER A 81 -0.05 17.43 6.49
CA SER A 81 0.36 16.77 5.25
C SER A 81 -0.86 16.26 4.46
N THR A 82 -1.87 15.74 5.15
CA THR A 82 -3.13 15.28 4.56
C THR A 82 -3.87 16.44 3.90
N THR A 83 -3.97 17.59 4.58
CA THR A 83 -4.58 18.80 4.00
C THR A 83 -3.85 19.25 2.75
N ALA A 84 -2.51 19.34 2.79
CA ALA A 84 -1.71 19.75 1.64
C ALA A 84 -1.86 18.78 0.44
N LEU A 85 -1.92 17.48 0.70
CA LEU A 85 -2.21 16.46 -0.32
C LEU A 85 -3.59 16.65 -0.93
N LEU A 86 -4.61 16.84 -0.10
CA LEU A 86 -5.97 17.03 -0.58
C LEU A 86 -6.12 18.33 -1.38
N ASP A 87 -5.43 19.40 -0.97
CA ASP A 87 -5.41 20.67 -1.70
C ASP A 87 -4.77 20.50 -3.08
N ARG A 88 -3.61 19.83 -3.18
CA ARG A 88 -2.98 19.50 -4.47
C ARG A 88 -3.88 18.68 -5.38
N LEU A 89 -4.48 17.61 -4.85
CA LEU A 89 -5.35 16.71 -5.61
C LEU A 89 -6.67 17.36 -6.02
N THR A 90 -7.16 18.33 -5.24
CA THR A 90 -8.33 19.12 -5.62
C THR A 90 -7.96 20.14 -6.70
N ALA A 91 -6.82 20.83 -6.56
CA ALA A 91 -6.33 21.80 -7.53
C ALA A 91 -6.03 21.18 -8.90
N SER A 92 -5.51 19.95 -8.92
CA SER A 92 -5.28 19.19 -10.15
C SER A 92 -6.55 18.49 -10.69
N GLY A 93 -7.70 18.67 -10.05
CA GLY A 93 -8.98 18.14 -10.52
C GLY A 93 -9.17 16.64 -10.33
N HIS A 94 -8.38 15.98 -9.48
CA HIS A 94 -8.45 14.54 -9.24
C HIS A 94 -9.44 14.17 -8.12
N LEU A 95 -9.50 15.00 -7.08
CA LEU A 95 -10.37 14.77 -5.92
C LEU A 95 -11.31 15.96 -5.70
N VAL A 96 -12.44 15.68 -5.07
CA VAL A 96 -13.34 16.70 -4.53
C VAL A 96 -13.74 16.34 -3.10
N ARG A 97 -13.93 17.37 -2.28
CA ARG A 97 -14.47 17.24 -0.93
C ARG A 97 -15.99 17.43 -0.99
N ALA A 98 -16.73 16.54 -0.37
CA ALA A 98 -18.20 16.59 -0.32
C ALA A 98 -18.70 16.34 1.11
N PRO A 99 -19.88 16.85 1.50
CA PRO A 99 -20.52 16.47 2.75
C PRO A 99 -20.77 14.96 2.81
N HIS A 100 -20.64 14.35 3.99
CA HIS A 100 -20.98 12.94 4.17
C HIS A 100 -22.49 12.73 3.91
N PRO A 101 -22.89 11.67 3.17
CA PRO A 101 -24.30 11.46 2.77
C PRO A 101 -25.28 11.40 3.95
N THR A 102 -24.83 10.86 5.09
CA THR A 102 -25.65 10.67 6.30
C THR A 102 -25.32 11.61 7.45
N ASP A 103 -24.16 12.27 7.42
CA ASP A 103 -23.70 13.17 8.48
C ASP A 103 -23.13 14.47 7.88
N ARG A 104 -23.97 15.48 7.74
CA ARG A 104 -23.58 16.75 7.11
C ARG A 104 -22.47 17.51 7.84
N ARG A 105 -22.11 17.11 9.07
CA ARG A 105 -20.97 17.69 9.82
C ARG A 105 -19.64 17.07 9.42
N SER A 106 -19.67 15.90 8.78
CA SER A 106 -18.51 15.18 8.31
C SER A 106 -18.26 15.41 6.82
N VAL A 107 -17.00 15.33 6.40
CA VAL A 107 -16.57 15.50 5.00
C VAL A 107 -16.01 14.18 4.49
N VAL A 108 -16.38 13.84 3.27
CA VAL A 108 -15.83 12.73 2.50
C VAL A 108 -15.05 13.25 1.30
N VAL A 109 -14.14 12.42 0.82
CA VAL A 109 -13.32 12.67 -0.35
C VAL A 109 -13.80 11.74 -1.46
N ARG A 110 -13.98 12.29 -2.66
CA ARG A 110 -14.46 11.55 -3.83
C ARG A 110 -13.53 11.77 -5.02
N ALA A 111 -13.38 10.75 -5.85
CA ALA A 111 -12.63 10.87 -7.09
C ALA A 111 -13.49 11.54 -8.16
N THR A 112 -12.90 12.43 -8.95
CA THR A 112 -13.59 13.04 -10.08
C THR A 112 -13.70 12.05 -11.24
N SER A 113 -14.60 12.32 -12.19
CA SER A 113 -14.68 11.54 -13.43
C SER A 113 -13.37 11.57 -14.23
N HIS A 114 -12.64 12.69 -14.17
CA HIS A 114 -11.30 12.85 -14.74
C HIS A 114 -10.31 11.85 -14.13
N ALA A 115 -10.18 11.83 -12.80
CA ALA A 115 -9.31 10.88 -12.11
C ALA A 115 -9.66 9.42 -12.42
N HIS A 116 -10.96 9.10 -12.45
CA HIS A 116 -11.45 7.78 -12.82
C HIS A 116 -11.03 7.38 -14.24
N GLN A 117 -11.11 8.31 -15.20
CA GLN A 117 -10.68 8.07 -16.56
C GLN A 117 -9.16 7.88 -16.64
N GLU A 118 -8.38 8.74 -16.01
CA GLU A 118 -6.93 8.70 -16.07
C GLU A 118 -6.38 7.41 -15.43
N ILE A 119 -6.91 7.02 -14.27
CA ILE A 119 -6.56 5.73 -13.64
C ILE A 119 -6.89 4.56 -14.57
N ARG A 120 -8.07 4.57 -15.21
CA ARG A 120 -8.41 3.52 -16.17
C ARG A 120 -7.42 3.52 -17.32
N GLU A 121 -7.21 4.63 -18.01
CA GLU A 121 -6.31 4.67 -19.17
C GLU A 121 -4.88 4.21 -18.86
N ARG A 122 -4.37 4.52 -17.65
CA ARG A 122 -3.02 4.16 -17.24
C ARG A 122 -2.89 2.75 -16.65
N LEU A 123 -3.92 2.26 -15.94
CA LEU A 123 -3.83 0.99 -15.19
C LEU A 123 -4.69 -0.15 -15.77
N ASP A 124 -5.65 0.12 -16.64
CA ASP A 124 -6.61 -0.88 -17.14
C ASP A 124 -5.92 -2.04 -17.87
N HIS A 125 -4.92 -1.76 -18.71
CA HIS A 125 -4.13 -2.83 -19.35
C HIS A 125 -3.42 -3.72 -18.31
N MET A 126 -2.84 -3.11 -17.27
CA MET A 126 -2.17 -3.84 -16.20
C MET A 126 -3.17 -4.67 -15.39
N HIS A 127 -4.28 -4.08 -14.95
CA HIS A 127 -5.31 -4.78 -14.19
C HIS A 127 -5.93 -5.95 -14.97
N ARG A 128 -6.18 -5.80 -16.28
CA ARG A 128 -6.63 -6.92 -17.12
C ARG A 128 -5.63 -8.06 -17.14
N ARG A 129 -4.34 -7.76 -17.27
CA ARG A 129 -3.29 -8.78 -17.24
C ARG A 129 -3.17 -9.45 -15.87
N MET A 130 -3.28 -8.69 -14.79
CA MET A 130 -3.31 -9.24 -13.43
C MET A 130 -4.53 -10.14 -13.21
N ALA A 131 -5.71 -9.75 -13.68
CA ALA A 131 -6.91 -10.56 -13.60
C ALA A 131 -6.79 -11.88 -14.37
N ALA A 132 -6.17 -11.85 -15.57
CA ALA A 132 -5.89 -13.06 -16.33
C ALA A 132 -4.92 -14.00 -15.58
N ILE A 133 -3.84 -13.47 -15.00
CA ILE A 133 -2.90 -14.26 -14.18
C ILE A 133 -3.60 -14.84 -12.94
N ALA A 134 -4.45 -14.05 -12.27
CA ALA A 134 -5.22 -14.52 -11.12
C ALA A 134 -6.22 -15.62 -11.49
N ALA A 135 -6.76 -15.59 -12.72
CA ALA A 135 -7.66 -16.63 -13.21
C ALA A 135 -6.97 -17.99 -13.40
N GLU A 136 -5.65 -17.99 -13.68
CA GLU A 136 -4.83 -19.21 -13.79
C GLU A 136 -4.59 -19.89 -12.43
N VAL A 137 -4.81 -19.20 -11.31
CA VAL A 137 -4.70 -19.80 -9.98
C VAL A 137 -5.82 -20.84 -9.80
N PRO A 138 -5.48 -22.11 -9.49
CA PRO A 138 -6.46 -23.17 -9.26
C PRO A 138 -7.49 -22.78 -8.20
N HIS A 139 -8.74 -23.16 -8.41
CA HIS A 139 -9.87 -22.69 -7.57
C HIS A 139 -9.66 -23.03 -6.09
N GLU A 140 -9.14 -24.23 -5.81
CA GLU A 140 -8.78 -24.73 -4.48
C GLU A 140 -7.65 -23.94 -3.80
N ALA A 141 -6.76 -23.32 -4.59
CA ALA A 141 -5.63 -22.54 -4.10
C ALA A 141 -5.97 -21.06 -3.84
N ARG A 142 -7.08 -20.54 -4.40
CA ARG A 142 -7.45 -19.13 -4.28
C ARG A 142 -7.70 -18.70 -2.83
N ALA A 143 -8.49 -19.46 -2.08
CA ALA A 143 -8.81 -19.11 -0.70
C ALA A 143 -7.58 -19.12 0.24
N PRO A 144 -6.70 -20.15 0.20
CA PRO A 144 -5.41 -20.09 0.90
C PRO A 144 -4.52 -18.91 0.48
N LEU A 145 -4.45 -18.61 -0.83
CA LEU A 145 -3.64 -17.51 -1.34
C LEU A 145 -4.15 -16.15 -0.85
N VAL A 146 -5.46 -15.91 -0.88
CA VAL A 146 -6.07 -14.68 -0.35
C VAL A 146 -5.75 -14.52 1.14
N ARG A 147 -5.96 -15.56 1.96
CA ARG A 147 -5.64 -15.51 3.39
C ARG A 147 -4.17 -15.21 3.66
N PHE A 148 -3.26 -15.78 2.87
CA PHE A 148 -1.83 -15.51 2.98
C PHE A 148 -1.49 -14.05 2.66
N LEU A 149 -2.05 -13.51 1.57
CA LEU A 149 -1.81 -12.13 1.17
C LEU A 149 -2.38 -11.13 2.19
N GLU A 150 -3.60 -11.37 2.68
CA GLU A 150 -4.22 -10.54 3.73
C GLU A 150 -3.41 -10.57 5.02
N ALA A 151 -3.01 -11.74 5.51
CA ALA A 151 -2.22 -11.86 6.74
C ALA A 151 -0.87 -11.14 6.64
N ILE A 152 -0.21 -11.19 5.48
CA ILE A 152 1.05 -10.46 5.27
C ILE A 152 0.81 -8.96 5.12
N SER A 153 -0.27 -8.54 4.46
CA SER A 153 -0.65 -7.14 4.39
C SER A 153 -0.89 -6.56 5.79
N ASP A 154 -1.66 -7.26 6.63
CA ASP A 154 -1.92 -6.86 8.01
C ASP A 154 -0.62 -6.75 8.83
N GLU A 155 0.31 -7.70 8.67
CA GLU A 155 1.63 -7.63 9.30
C GLU A 155 2.44 -6.42 8.80
N LEU A 156 2.47 -6.16 7.49
CA LEU A 156 3.22 -5.03 6.92
C LEU A 156 2.64 -3.67 7.31
N GLU A 157 1.33 -3.58 7.53
CA GLU A 157 0.65 -2.37 7.99
C GLU A 157 0.81 -2.13 9.50
N SER A 158 0.89 -3.20 10.28
CA SER A 158 1.01 -3.15 11.75
C SER A 158 2.44 -3.17 12.28
N ALA A 159 3.42 -3.50 11.43
CA ALA A 159 4.81 -3.62 11.82
C ALA A 159 5.38 -2.29 12.35
N ASP A 160 5.53 -2.19 13.67
CA ASP A 160 6.32 -1.16 14.34
C ASP A 160 7.80 -1.36 13.98
N ILE A 161 8.28 -0.67 12.95
CA ILE A 161 9.71 -0.60 12.65
C ILE A 161 10.35 0.25 13.74
N ILE A 162 10.90 -0.39 14.77
CA ILE A 162 11.70 0.26 15.81
C ILE A 162 12.84 1.02 15.10
N PRO A 163 12.92 2.36 15.22
CA PRO A 163 14.02 3.10 14.63
C PRO A 163 15.33 2.54 15.16
N LEU A 164 16.31 2.33 14.28
CA LEU A 164 17.65 2.01 14.71
C LEU A 164 18.08 3.10 15.69
N THR A 165 18.34 2.74 16.95
CA THR A 165 19.01 3.63 17.89
C THR A 165 20.29 4.08 17.20
N PRO A 166 20.52 5.39 17.02
CA PRO A 166 21.77 5.85 16.42
C PRO A 166 22.91 5.24 17.24
N ALA A 167 23.94 4.74 16.54
CA ALA A 167 25.14 4.26 17.20
C ALA A 167 25.61 5.35 18.18
N PRO A 168 25.99 5.02 19.42
CA PRO A 168 26.55 6.01 20.32
C PRO A 168 27.70 6.70 19.59
N ASP A 169 27.65 8.03 19.52
CA ASP A 169 28.73 8.85 18.98
C ASP A 169 30.02 8.30 19.59
N SER A 170 30.95 7.88 18.73
CA SER A 170 32.33 7.63 19.11
C SER A 170 32.94 8.99 19.45
N ALA A 171 32.56 9.51 20.61
CA ALA A 171 33.13 10.68 21.22
C ALA A 171 34.58 10.34 21.59
N GLY A 172 35.49 10.88 20.78
CA GLY A 172 36.85 11.28 21.15
C GLY A 172 37.66 10.33 22.01
N GLU A 173 38.53 9.54 21.37
CA GLU A 173 39.80 9.15 21.97
C GLU A 173 40.93 9.62 21.05
N GLY A 174 41.80 10.51 21.57
CA GLY A 174 43.10 10.85 21.00
C GLY A 174 43.35 12.32 20.76
#